data_AF-A0A7T5E2Y6-F1
#
_entry.id   AF-A0A7T5E2Y6-F1
#
_cell.length_a   1.000
_cell.length_b   1.000
_cell.length_c   1.000
_cell.angle_alpha   90.00
_cell.angle_beta   90.00
_cell.angle_gamma   90.00
#
_symmetry.space_group_name_H-M   'P 1'
#
loop_
_entity.id
_entity.type
_entity.pdbx_description
1 polymer ?
#
loop_
_entity_poly.entity_id
_entity_poly.type
_entity_poly.pdbx_seq_one_letter_code
_entity_poly.pdbx_strand_id
1 'polypeptide(L)' 'MLSPPYLLLLMGEPSGSCRIHDPADGYKVVFSSATYDEAQTWLLEDEYEPVEGRLTESEI' A
#
# COMPACT_ATOMS: atom_id res chain seq x y z
N MET A 1 9.20 15.16 -11.38
CA MET A 1 8.33 14.05 -10.94
C MET A 1 9.14 12.78 -11.02
N LEU A 2 9.28 12.04 -9.92
CA LEU A 2 9.93 10.73 -9.94
C LEU A 2 9.00 9.79 -10.70
N SER A 3 9.50 9.24 -11.81
CA SER A 3 8.82 8.22 -12.60
C SER A 3 9.66 6.96 -12.45
N PRO A 4 9.10 5.86 -11.95
CA PRO A 4 7.71 5.68 -11.51
C PRO A 4 7.41 6.24 -10.10
N PRO A 5 6.13 6.41 -9.72
CA PRO A 5 5.74 6.75 -8.36
C PRO A 5 6.16 5.64 -7.37
N TYR A 6 6.42 6.02 -6.11
CA TYR A 6 6.65 5.05 -5.05
C TYR A 6 5.32 4.41 -4.65
N LEU A 7 5.28 3.07 -4.59
CA LEU A 7 4.05 2.32 -4.35
C LEU A 7 4.20 1.41 -3.13
N LEU A 8 3.16 1.41 -2.29
CA LEU A 8 2.97 0.43 -1.24
C LEU A 8 1.73 -0.41 -1.56
N LEU A 9 1.75 -1.68 -1.14
CA LEU A 9 0.64 -2.62 -1.38
C LEU A 9 -0.07 -2.91 -0.07
N LEU A 10 -1.33 -2.48 0.05
CA LEU A 10 -2.21 -2.87 1.16
C LEU A 10 -2.95 -4.16 0.78
N MET A 11 -2.67 -5.25 1.50
CA MET A 11 -3.32 -6.55 1.33
C MET A 11 -4.20 -6.89 2.52
N GLY A 12 -5.48 -7.15 2.26
CA GLY A 12 -6.42 -7.66 3.26
C GLY A 12 -6.40 -9.19 3.37
N GLU A 13 -6.49 -9.70 4.58
CA GLU A 13 -6.70 -11.11 4.88
C GLU A 13 -8.19 -11.42 5.11
N PRO A 14 -8.65 -12.67 4.94
CA PRO A 14 -10.04 -13.06 5.20
C PRO A 14 -10.52 -12.78 6.63
N SER A 15 -9.61 -12.65 7.60
CA SER A 15 -9.86 -12.26 8.98
C SER A 15 -10.24 -10.78 9.16
N GLY A 16 -10.05 -9.95 8.13
CA GLY A 16 -10.19 -8.49 8.20
C GLY A 16 -8.90 -7.75 8.54
N SER A 17 -7.86 -8.47 8.99
CA SER A 17 -6.53 -7.87 9.20
C SER A 17 -5.89 -7.46 7.88
N CYS A 18 -5.10 -6.40 7.90
CA CYS A 18 -4.41 -5.89 6.71
C CYS A 18 -2.90 -5.85 6.93
N ARG A 19 -2.15 -5.98 5.84
CA ARG A 19 -0.69 -5.83 5.82
C ARG A 19 -0.29 -4.89 4.71
N ILE A 20 0.67 -4.02 5.00
CA ILE A 20 1.26 -3.13 4.01
C ILE A 20 2.63 -3.70 3.63
N HIS A 21 2.81 -3.95 2.35
CA HIS A 21 4.04 -4.47 1.77
C HIS A 21 4.75 -3.40 0.96
N ASP A 22 6.07 -3.44 1.01
CA ASP A 22 6.96 -2.58 0.24
C ASP A 22 7.63 -3.38 -0.88
N PRO A 23 7.21 -3.22 -2.15
CA PRO A 23 7.84 -3.87 -3.29
C PRO A 23 9.29 -3.42 -3.53
N ALA A 24 9.65 -2.19 -3.16
CA ALA A 24 11.00 -1.66 -3.33
C ALA A 24 11.99 -2.29 -2.32
N ASP A 25 11.50 -2.70 -1.15
CA ASP A 25 12.26 -3.47 -0.13
C ASP A 25 11.90 -4.97 -0.13
N GLY A 26 11.71 -5.56 -1.32
CA GLY A 26 11.56 -7.01 -1.46
C GLY A 26 10.27 -7.59 -0.90
N TYR A 27 9.16 -6.85 -1.01
CA TYR A 27 7.83 -7.21 -0.48
C TYR A 27 7.78 -7.37 1.05
N LYS A 28 8.71 -6.72 1.75
CA LYS A 28 8.74 -6.70 3.21
C LYS A 28 7.44 -6.09 3.77
N VAL A 29 6.95 -6.66 4.86
CA VAL A 29 5.85 -6.08 5.62
C VAL A 29 6.38 -4.89 6.42
N VAL A 30 5.91 -3.70 6.09
CA VAL A 30 6.28 -2.45 6.79
C VAL A 30 5.27 -2.09 7.87
N PHE A 31 4.03 -2.57 7.74
CA PHE A 31 2.97 -2.35 8.72
C PHE A 31 1.94 -3.48 8.71
N SER A 32 1.27 -3.71 9.84
CA SER A 32 0.17 -4.67 9.98
C SER A 32 -0.89 -4.11 10.93
N SER A 33 -2.15 -4.31 10.58
CA SER A 33 -3.30 -3.79 11.32
C SER A 33 -4.41 -4.83 11.46
N ALA A 34 -5.30 -4.61 12.42
CA ALA A 34 -6.47 -5.46 12.61
C ALA A 34 -7.60 -5.12 11.62
N THR A 35 -7.60 -3.90 11.08
CA THR A 35 -8.65 -3.40 10.18
C THR A 35 -8.07 -2.60 9.01
N TYR A 36 -8.86 -2.44 7.95
CA TYR A 36 -8.52 -1.58 6.82
C TYR A 36 -8.37 -0.11 7.24
N ASP A 37 -9.27 0.40 8.09
CA ASP A 37 -9.26 1.81 8.52
C ASP A 37 -7.95 2.20 9.22
N GLU A 38 -7.40 1.31 10.05
CA GLU A 38 -6.10 1.49 10.69
C GLU A 38 -4.95 1.56 9.66
N ALA A 39 -4.94 0.65 8.68
CA ALA A 39 -3.94 0.66 7.62
C ALA A 39 -4.06 1.89 6.71
N GLN A 40 -5.29 2.30 6.41
CA GLN A 40 -5.56 3.51 5.63
C GLN A 40 -5.10 4.76 6.38
N THR A 41 -5.39 4.86 7.68
CA THR A 41 -4.96 5.99 8.51
C THR A 41 -3.43 6.11 8.50
N TRP A 42 -2.72 5.00 8.69
CA TRP A 42 -1.26 4.96 8.63
C TRP A 42 -0.70 5.44 7.28
N LEU A 43 -1.33 5.06 6.16
CA LEU A 43 -0.93 5.54 4.83
C LEU A 43 -1.16 7.05 4.66
N LEU A 44 -2.28 7.56 5.16
CA LEU A 44 -2.63 8.98 5.06
C LEU A 44 -1.72 9.89 5.92
N GLU A 45 -1.11 9.35 7.00
CA GLU A 45 -0.13 10.09 7.81
C GLU A 45 1.11 10.48 7.00
N ASP A 46 1.53 9.63 6.06
CA ASP A 46 2.66 9.84 5.15
C ASP A 46 2.22 10.43 3.79
N GLU A 47 1.00 10.97 3.70
CA GLU A 47 0.41 11.59 2.50
C GLU A 47 0.28 10.64 1.28
N TYR A 48 0.22 9.32 1.51
CA TYR A 48 -0.07 8.38 0.43
C TYR A 48 -1.51 8.54 -0.07
N GLU A 49 -1.67 8.49 -1.39
CA GLU A 49 -2.96 8.48 -2.04
C GLU A 49 -3.30 7.07 -2.56
N PRO A 50 -4.57 6.63 -2.45
CA PRO A 50 -4.98 5.37 -3.05
C PRO A 50 -4.90 5.46 -4.56
N VAL A 51 -4.28 4.45 -5.17
CA VAL A 51 -4.30 4.35 -6.63
C VAL A 51 -5.68 3.89 -7.08
N GLU A 52 -6.34 4.73 -7.87
CA GLU A 52 -7.63 4.40 -8.48
C GLU A 52 -7.44 3.70 -9.84
N GLY A 53 -8.31 2.75 -10.15
CA GLY A 53 -8.30 2.04 -11.44
C GLY A 53 -7.33 0.86 -11.49
N ARG A 54 -6.86 0.52 -12.70
CA ARG A 54 -5.85 -0.54 -12.93
C ARG A 54 -4.59 0.12 -13.46
N LEU A 55 -3.47 -0.06 -12.76
CA LEU A 55 -2.16 0.32 -13.27
C LEU A 55 -1.74 -0.66 -14.37
N THR A 56 -1.27 -0.11 -15.48
CA THR A 56 -0.57 -0.87 -16.54
C THR A 56 0.94 -0.84 -16.29
N GLU A 57 1.70 -1.78 -16.85
CA GLU A 57 3.17 -1.82 -16.74
C GLU A 57 3.88 -0.54 -17.19
N SER A 58 3.21 0.33 -17.95
CA SER A 58 3.78 1.63 -18.38
C SER A 58 3.66 2.72 -17.32
N GLU A 59 2.89 2.48 -16.26
CA GLU A 59 2.58 3.42 -15.16
C GLU A 59 3.27 3.02 -13.85
N ILE A 60 4.01 1.89 -13.85
CA ILE A 60 4.70 1.27 -12.71
C ILE A 60 6.21 1.31 -12.93
#